data_AF-X6BLP0-F1
#
_entry.id   AF-X6BLP0-F1
#
_cell.length_a   1.000
_cell.length_b   1.000
_cell.length_c   1.000
_cell.angle_alpha   90.00
_cell.angle_beta   90.00
_cell.angle_gamma   90.00
#
_symmetry.space_group_name_H-M   'P 1'
#
loop_
_entity.id
_entity.type
_entity.pdbx_description
1 polymer ?
#
loop_
_entity_poly.entity_id
_entity_poly.type
_entity_poly.pdbx_seq_one_letter_code
_entity_poly.pdbx_strand_id
1 'polypeptide(L)'
;ITGATTPAVKTDNTANAAALVPGANSFTESQAKSRIENAGYSNVSKLTKDDQGIWRGQAAKGGENLNVGLDYQGNIVAASK
;
A
#
# COMPACT_ATOMS: atom_id res chain seq x y z
N ILE A 1 -21.61 17.17 -27.91
CA ILE A 1 -21.64 15.73 -27.57
C ILE A 1 -20.31 15.12 -27.98
N THR A 2 -19.93 14.03 -27.28
CA THR A 2 -18.63 13.32 -27.20
C THR A 2 -17.63 14.03 -26.27
N GLY A 3 -17.30 13.53 -25.08
CA GLY A 3 -17.33 12.16 -24.55
C GLY A 3 -15.90 11.69 -24.36
N ALA A 4 -15.17 12.27 -23.41
CA ALA A 4 -13.92 11.72 -22.91
C ALA A 4 -14.20 11.17 -21.51
N THR A 5 -14.74 9.96 -21.49
CA THR A 5 -14.75 9.10 -20.31
C THR A 5 -13.35 9.06 -19.75
N THR A 6 -13.22 9.45 -18.49
CA THR A 6 -12.09 9.21 -17.60
C THR A 6 -11.36 7.94 -18.01
N PRO A 7 -10.04 7.95 -18.23
CA PRO A 7 -9.31 6.71 -18.36
C PRO A 7 -9.60 5.90 -17.11
N ALA A 8 -10.43 4.88 -17.26
CA ALA A 8 -10.51 3.79 -16.32
C ALA A 8 -9.07 3.35 -16.15
N VAL A 9 -8.51 3.59 -14.96
CA VAL A 9 -7.19 3.12 -14.58
C VAL A 9 -7.20 1.66 -14.93
N LYS A 10 -6.43 1.30 -15.95
CA LYS A 10 -6.22 -0.10 -16.30
C LYS A 10 -5.74 -0.74 -15.02
N THR A 11 -6.55 -1.63 -14.49
CA THR A 11 -6.14 -2.65 -13.53
C THR A 11 -5.18 -3.58 -14.27
N ASP A 12 -4.01 -3.05 -14.66
CA ASP A 12 -2.86 -3.86 -15.00
C ASP A 12 -2.43 -4.46 -13.68
N ASN A 13 -2.91 -5.69 -13.51
CA ASN A 13 -2.71 -6.63 -12.43
C ASN A 13 -1.23 -7.02 -12.31
N THR A 14 -0.40 -6.02 -12.06
CA THR A 14 0.96 -6.15 -11.59
C THR A 14 1.15 -4.97 -10.67
N ALA A 15 0.42 -5.02 -9.55
CA ALA A 15 0.71 -4.18 -8.40
C ALA A 15 2.22 -4.14 -8.25
N ASN A 16 2.75 -2.94 -8.38
CA ASN A 16 4.14 -2.61 -8.58
C ASN A 16 4.94 -3.06 -7.35
N ALA A 17 5.19 -4.35 -7.24
CA ALA A 17 6.08 -4.95 -6.24
C ALA A 17 7.52 -4.45 -6.44
N ALA A 18 7.80 -3.77 -7.56
CA ALA A 18 9.09 -3.19 -7.90
C ALA A 18 9.33 -1.78 -7.31
N ALA A 19 8.38 -1.16 -6.59
CA ALA A 19 8.58 0.15 -5.98
C ALA A 19 8.94 0.13 -4.48
N LEU A 20 8.87 -1.04 -3.83
CA LEU A 20 9.25 -1.16 -2.42
C LEU A 20 10.72 -1.50 -2.34
N VAL A 21 11.51 -0.58 -1.79
CA VAL A 21 12.95 -0.81 -1.70
C VAL A 21 13.21 -1.78 -0.54
N PRO A 22 13.85 -2.93 -0.77
CA PRO A 22 14.28 -3.81 0.32
C PRO A 22 15.36 -3.10 1.14
N GLY A 23 15.26 -3.17 2.46
CA GLY A 23 16.22 -2.53 3.34
C GLY A 23 15.92 -2.72 4.82
N ALA A 24 16.91 -2.43 5.66
CA ALA A 24 16.80 -2.56 7.11
C ALA A 24 15.75 -1.59 7.65
N ASN A 25 14.51 -2.05 7.70
CA ASN A 25 13.39 -1.26 8.18
C ASN A 25 13.32 -1.32 9.71
N SER A 26 13.60 -0.19 10.34
CA SER A 26 13.50 -0.05 11.80
C SER A 26 12.11 0.42 12.26
N PHE A 27 11.12 0.55 11.36
CA PHE A 27 9.76 0.84 11.78
C PHE A 27 9.16 -0.36 12.53
N THR A 28 8.46 -0.05 13.60
CA THR A 28 7.55 -0.95 14.31
C THR A 28 6.20 -1.03 13.58
N GLU A 29 5.40 -2.06 13.90
CA GLU A 29 4.06 -2.21 13.32
C GLU A 29 3.21 -0.94 13.53
N SER A 30 3.27 -0.36 14.73
CA SER A 30 2.56 0.88 15.06
C SER A 30 2.99 2.05 14.17
N GLN A 31 4.29 2.24 13.96
CA GLN A 31 4.80 3.30 13.06
C GLN A 31 4.37 3.06 11.61
N ALA A 32 4.41 1.81 11.16
CA ALA A 32 4.00 1.44 9.81
C ALA A 32 2.50 1.68 9.61
N LYS A 33 1.69 1.28 10.60
CA LYS A 33 0.25 1.53 10.65
C LYS A 33 -0.06 3.02 10.59
N SER A 34 0.54 3.84 11.45
CA SER A 34 0.31 5.29 11.44
C SER A 34 0.68 5.94 10.12
N ARG A 35 1.71 5.46 9.43
CA ARG A 35 2.06 5.96 8.09
C ARG A 35 1.02 5.59 7.04
N ILE A 36 0.57 4.34 7.03
CA ILE A 36 -0.50 3.87 6.16
C ILE A 36 -1.78 4.67 6.45
N GLU A 37 -2.12 4.91 7.71
CA GLU A 37 -3.27 5.75 8.08
C GLU A 37 -3.12 7.20 7.59
N ASN A 38 -1.94 7.81 7.77
CA ASN A 38 -1.63 9.15 7.26
C ASN A 38 -1.69 9.26 5.73
N ALA A 39 -1.49 8.16 4.99
CA ALA A 39 -1.65 8.14 3.54
C ALA A 39 -3.13 8.03 3.07
N GLY A 40 -4.08 8.10 4.01
CA GLY A 40 -5.51 8.09 3.75
C GLY A 40 -6.11 6.68 3.66
N TYR A 41 -5.39 5.67 4.16
CA TYR A 41 -5.93 4.34 4.38
C TYR A 41 -6.53 4.25 5.78
N SER A 42 -7.46 3.34 5.99
CA SER A 42 -8.13 3.08 7.27
C SER A 42 -8.24 1.58 7.48
N ASN A 43 -8.69 1.13 8.65
CA ASN A 43 -8.86 -0.30 8.93
C ASN A 43 -7.58 -1.15 8.65
N VAL A 44 -6.41 -0.59 8.99
CA VAL A 44 -5.12 -1.27 8.79
C VAL A 44 -5.04 -2.47 9.71
N SER A 45 -4.83 -3.65 9.13
CA SER A 45 -4.79 -4.94 9.83
C SER A 45 -3.80 -5.90 9.17
N LYS A 46 -3.40 -6.94 9.90
CA LYS A 46 -2.45 -7.97 9.44
C LYS A 46 -1.14 -7.38 8.90
N LEU A 47 -0.66 -6.31 9.55
CA LEU A 47 0.56 -5.64 9.16
C LEU A 47 1.74 -6.45 9.67
N THR A 48 2.57 -6.96 8.77
CA THR A 48 3.69 -7.84 9.09
C THR A 48 4.88 -7.47 8.23
N LYS A 49 6.06 -7.38 8.84
CA LYS A 49 7.30 -7.12 8.13
C LYS A 49 7.79 -8.42 7.49
N ASP A 50 8.07 -8.39 6.20
CA ASP A 50 8.70 -9.50 5.50
C ASP A 50 10.23 -9.50 5.66
N ASP A 51 10.88 -10.57 5.17
CA ASP A 51 12.33 -10.76 5.23
C ASP A 51 13.11 -9.71 4.42
N GLN A 52 12.44 -8.99 3.51
CA GLN A 52 13.01 -7.88 2.74
C GLN A 52 12.96 -6.55 3.52
N GLY A 53 12.35 -6.57 4.71
CA GLY A 53 12.14 -5.41 5.54
C GLY A 53 10.96 -4.55 5.10
N ILE A 54 10.03 -5.09 4.32
CA ILE A 54 8.86 -4.37 3.85
C ILE A 54 7.68 -4.76 4.75
N TRP A 55 6.98 -3.76 5.28
CA TRP A 55 5.75 -3.95 6.01
C TRP A 55 4.60 -4.20 5.04
N ARG A 56 3.95 -5.37 5.12
CA ARG A 56 2.81 -5.73 4.28
C ARG A 56 1.60 -5.98 5.15
N GLY A 57 0.45 -5.43 4.76
CA GLY A 57 -0.79 -5.60 5.49
C GLY A 57 -2.01 -5.38 4.61
N GLN A 58 -3.18 -5.31 5.24
CA GLN A 58 -4.44 -4.99 4.59
C GLN A 58 -4.94 -3.67 5.14
N ALA A 59 -5.43 -2.79 4.27
CA ALA A 59 -6.07 -1.55 4.69
C ALA A 59 -7.22 -1.21 3.73
N ALA A 60 -8.21 -0.47 4.23
CA ALA A 60 -9.30 0.04 3.45
C ALA A 60 -9.00 1.45 2.94
N LYS A 61 -9.35 1.78 1.70
CA LYS A 61 -9.33 3.16 1.20
C LYS A 61 -10.58 3.41 0.37
N GLY A 62 -11.35 4.44 0.73
CA GLY A 62 -12.61 4.73 0.04
C GLY A 62 -13.67 3.63 0.15
N GLY A 63 -13.59 2.76 1.16
CA GLY A 63 -14.50 1.64 1.35
C GLY A 63 -14.06 0.32 0.69
N GLU A 64 -12.95 0.32 -0.04
CA GLU A 64 -12.38 -0.88 -0.66
C GLU A 64 -11.19 -1.41 0.15
N ASN A 65 -11.17 -2.71 0.42
CA ASN A 65 -10.04 -3.36 1.08
C ASN A 65 -8.95 -3.67 0.07
N LEU A 66 -7.76 -3.12 0.31
CA LEU A 66 -6.57 -3.23 -0.52
C LEU A 66 -5.43 -3.83 0.31
N ASN A 67 -4.49 -4.50 -0.34
CA ASN A 67 -3.25 -4.89 0.30
C ASN A 67 -2.29 -3.71 0.24
N VAL A 68 -1.72 -3.34 1.38
CA VAL A 68 -0.78 -2.22 1.52
C VAL A 68 0.62 -2.74 1.77
N GLY A 69 1.62 -2.09 1.19
CA GLY A 69 3.04 -2.30 1.42
C GLY A 69 3.69 -1.00 1.82
N LEU A 70 4.53 -1.01 2.85
CA LEU A 70 5.35 0.11 3.30
C LEU A 70 6.81 -0.34 3.37
N ASP A 71 7.70 0.34 2.64
CA ASP A 71 9.13 0.04 2.67
C ASP A 71 9.88 0.77 3.80
N TYR A 72 11.20 0.55 3.89
CA TYR A 72 12.05 1.22 4.89
C TYR A 72 12.20 2.73 4.65
N GLN A 73 11.98 3.19 3.42
CA GLN A 73 12.07 4.60 3.07
C GLN A 73 10.79 5.35 3.49
N GLY A 74 9.69 4.62 3.62
CA GLY A 74 8.39 5.18 3.92
C GLY A 74 7.44 5.25 2.73
N ASN A 75 7.80 4.65 1.60
CA ASN A 75 6.93 4.60 0.44
C ASN A 75 5.79 3.62 0.72
N ILE A 76 4.56 4.07 0.51
CA ILE A 76 3.36 3.27 0.70
C ILE A 76 2.79 2.94 -0.67
N VAL A 77 2.68 1.66 -0.97
CA VAL A 77 1.98 1.15 -2.14
C VAL A 77 0.71 0.45 -1.69
N ALA A 78 -0.36 0.57 -2.48
CA ALA A 78 -1.55 -0.23 -2.29
C ALA A 78 -1.90 -0.96 -3.58
N ALA A 79 -2.35 -2.19 -3.42
CA ALA A 79 -2.74 -3.10 -4.47
C ALA A 79 -4.18 -3.52 -4.23
N SER A 80 -5.04 -3.32 -5.23
CA SER A 80 -6.34 -4.00 -5.27
C SER A 80 -6.11 -5.50 -5.32
N LYS A 81 -6.91 -6.23 -4.54
CA LYS A 81 -6.87 -7.70 -4.50
C LYS A 81 -7.24 -8.31 -5.85
#